data_AF-A0A9E5ER86-F1
#
_entry.id   AF-A0A9E5ER86-F1
#
_cell.length_a   1.000
_cell.length_b   1.000
_cell.length_c   1.000
_cell.angle_alpha   90.00
_cell.angle_beta   90.00
_cell.angle_gamma   90.00
#
_symmetry.space_group_name_H-M   'P 1'
#
loop_
_entity.id
_entity.type
_entity.pdbx_description
1 polymer ?
#
loop_
_entity_poly.entity_id
_entity_poly.type
_entity_poly.pdbx_seq_one_letter_code
_entity_poly.pdbx_strand_id
1 'polypeptide(L)'
;THYEVQVSNNWEFTNPTTYAVTASPGRVIIPNHINFWTIYRVAAVSAVGRGEFSNPRLLEWARTATLQSTPKAVTPTNPVAEKVTCKKGKRTRSFSATACPKGWARV
;
A
#
# COMPACT_ATOMS: atom_id res chain seq x y z
N THR A 1 -9.29 7.47 -0.83
CA THR A 1 -7.87 7.86 -0.91
C THR A 1 -7.14 7.08 0.15
N HIS A 2 -6.05 6.42 -0.20
CA HIS A 2 -5.12 5.81 0.76
C HIS A 2 -3.77 6.51 0.64
N TYR A 3 -2.84 6.22 1.54
CA TYR A 3 -1.49 6.79 1.48
C TYR A 3 -0.46 5.69 1.26
N GLU A 4 0.61 6.02 0.56
CA GLU A 4 1.82 5.21 0.47
C GLU A 4 2.94 5.88 1.25
N VAL A 5 3.60 5.12 2.11
CA VAL A 5 4.80 5.56 2.82
C VAL A 5 5.97 4.75 2.30
N GLN A 6 6.94 5.42 1.69
CA GLN A 6 8.20 4.80 1.29
C GLN A 6 9.25 5.04 2.36
N VAL A 7 10.03 4.00 2.64
CA VAL A 7 11.09 3.99 3.65
C VAL A 7 12.36 3.47 3.00
N SER A 8 13.48 4.17 3.19
CA SER A 8 14.78 3.83 2.62
C SER A 8 15.93 4.16 3.58
N ASN A 9 17.08 3.54 3.36
CA ASN A 9 18.36 3.87 4.00
C ASN A 9 19.25 4.78 3.14
N ASN A 10 18.73 5.28 2.01
CA ASN A 10 19.41 6.19 1.11
C ASN A 10 18.45 7.29 0.63
N TRP A 11 18.99 8.47 0.31
CA TRP A 11 18.21 9.64 -0.10
C TRP A 11 17.67 9.54 -1.53
N GLU A 12 18.25 8.68 -2.37
CA GLU A 12 17.72 8.42 -3.71
C GLU A 12 16.45 7.55 -3.71
N PHE A 13 16.10 6.94 -2.56
CA PHE A 13 15.06 5.92 -2.46
C PHE A 13 15.26 4.77 -3.44
N THR A 14 16.50 4.32 -3.61
CA THR A 14 16.84 3.11 -4.37
C THR A 14 16.34 1.89 -3.59
N ASN A 15 15.44 1.11 -4.20
CA ASN A 15 14.77 -0.08 -3.61
C ASN A 15 14.08 0.19 -2.25
N PRO A 16 13.11 1.11 -2.18
CA PRO A 16 12.48 1.48 -0.92
C PRO A 16 11.47 0.41 -0.49
N THR A 17 11.30 0.24 0.82
CA THR A 17 10.16 -0.50 1.36
C THR A 17 8.93 0.38 1.33
N THR A 18 7.83 -0.12 0.77
CA THR A 18 6.57 0.64 0.66
C THR A 18 5.52 0.07 1.60
N TYR A 19 4.86 0.95 2.35
CA TYR A 19 3.75 0.63 3.24
C TYR A 19 2.48 1.33 2.75
N ALA A 20 1.39 0.57 2.61
CA ALA A 20 0.08 1.13 2.29
C ALA A 20 -0.70 1.44 3.56
N VAL A 21 -1.27 2.65 3.64
CA VAL A 21 -2.09 3.13 4.75
C VAL A 21 -3.49 3.42 4.23
N THR A 22 -4.39 2.46 4.42
CA THR A 22 -5.75 2.48 3.86
C THR A 22 -6.83 2.98 4.82
N ALA A 23 -6.54 3.05 6.13
CA ALA A 23 -7.45 3.56 7.15
C ALA A 23 -7.37 5.10 7.30
N SER A 24 -8.46 5.72 7.76
CA SER A 24 -8.51 7.15 8.13
C SER A 24 -9.19 7.35 9.50
N PRO A 25 -8.52 7.94 10.51
CA PRO A 25 -7.09 8.32 10.48
C PRO A 25 -6.19 7.09 10.33
N GLY A 26 -5.13 7.25 9.55
CA GLY A 26 -4.20 6.17 9.21
C GLY A 26 -2.89 6.28 9.99
N ARG A 27 -2.33 5.14 10.40
CA ARG A 27 -1.01 5.07 11.03
C ARG A 27 -0.23 3.89 10.43
N VAL A 28 1.08 4.07 10.31
CA VAL A 28 2.04 3.00 10.02
C VAL A 28 3.08 2.93 11.13
N ILE A 29 3.53 1.72 11.46
CA ILE A 29 4.67 1.50 12.35
C ILE A 29 5.84 1.07 11.48
N ILE A 30 6.90 1.88 11.48
CA ILE A 30 8.16 1.58 10.80
C ILE A 30 9.09 1.00 11.86
N PRO A 31 9.47 -0.28 11.77
CA PRO A 31 10.39 -0.87 12.73
C PRO A 31 11.83 -0.49 12.42
N ASN A 32 12.66 -0.50 13.44
CA ASN A 32 14.10 -0.30 13.35
C ASN A 32 14.77 -1.57 12.80
N HIS A 33 14.85 -1.74 11.47
CA HIS A 33 15.23 -3.02 10.86
C HIS A 33 16.50 -2.99 10.01
N ILE A 34 17.15 -1.83 9.86
CA ILE A 34 18.40 -1.67 9.10
C ILE A 34 19.47 -1.01 9.99
N ASN A 35 19.21 0.23 10.40
CA ASN A 35 20.11 1.08 11.18
C ASN A 35 19.29 1.91 12.17
N PHE A 36 19.96 2.55 13.12
CA PHE A 36 19.35 3.52 14.06
C PHE A 36 18.74 4.76 13.39
N TRP A 37 18.74 4.85 12.06
CA TRP A 37 18.04 5.85 11.29
C TRP A 37 17.50 5.28 9.96
N THR A 38 16.44 5.90 9.44
CA THR A 38 15.90 5.69 8.10
C THR A 38 15.30 6.99 7.58
N ILE A 39 15.01 7.06 6.29
CA ILE A 39 14.34 8.21 5.68
C ILE A 39 13.01 7.73 5.14
N TYR A 40 11.95 8.52 5.32
CA TYR A 40 10.64 8.23 4.79
C TYR A 40 10.06 9.39 3.99
N ARG A 41 9.16 9.08 3.05
CA ARG A 41 8.36 10.04 2.30
C ARG A 41 6.95 9.50 2.08
N VAL A 42 5.96 10.40 1.95
CA VAL A 42 4.54 10.02 1.90
C VAL A 42 3.89 10.57 0.63
N ALA A 43 3.08 9.76 -0.04
CA ALA A 43 2.25 10.19 -1.16
C ALA A 43 0.79 9.80 -0.93
N ALA A 44 -0.13 10.64 -1.37
CA ALA A 44 -1.54 10.28 -1.46
C ALA A 44 -1.80 9.45 -2.73
N VAL A 45 -2.62 8.42 -2.60
CA VAL A 45 -3.04 7.55 -3.70
C VAL A 45 -4.56 7.60 -3.84
N SER A 46 -5.01 7.89 -5.04
CA SER A 46 -6.41 7.97 -5.44
C SER A 46 -6.69 7.06 -6.63
N ALA A 47 -7.95 7.01 -7.07
CA ALA A 47 -8.31 6.28 -8.30
C ALA A 47 -7.63 6.84 -9.57
N VAL A 48 -7.19 8.11 -9.53
CA VAL A 48 -6.49 8.79 -10.64
C VAL A 48 -5.00 8.42 -10.66
N GLY A 49 -4.49 7.85 -9.56
CA GLY A 49 -3.08 7.48 -9.41
C GLY A 49 -2.49 8.03 -8.12
N ARG A 50 -1.17 7.94 -8.03
CA ARG A 50 -0.35 8.42 -6.92
C ARG A 50 0.11 9.85 -7.19
N GLY A 51 -0.09 10.73 -6.21
CA GLY A 51 0.46 12.09 -6.23
C GLY A 51 1.97 12.11 -6.00
N GLU A 52 2.55 13.30 -5.96
CA GLU A 52 3.96 13.45 -5.61
C GLU A 52 4.24 12.99 -4.18
N PHE A 53 5.44 12.44 -3.98
CA PHE A 53 5.92 12.20 -2.64
C PHE A 53 6.28 13.52 -1.97
N SER A 54 5.95 13.63 -0.69
CA SER A 54 6.42 14.71 0.18
C SER A 54 7.94 14.77 0.20
N ASN A 55 8.47 15.91 0.63
CA ASN A 55 9.88 16.03 0.99
C ASN A 55 10.27 14.89 1.95
N PRO A 56 11.41 14.20 1.71
CA PRO A 56 11.86 13.14 2.58
C PRO A 56 12.16 13.65 4.00
N ARG A 57 11.90 12.81 5.00
CA ARG A 57 12.12 13.10 6.42
C ARG A 57 12.94 12.01 7.06
N LEU A 58 13.85 12.40 7.94
CA LEU A 58 14.64 11.47 8.74
C LEU A 58 13.79 10.95 9.91
N LEU A 59 13.90 9.65 10.17
CA LEU A 59 13.35 8.97 11.33
C LEU A 59 14.53 8.29 12.04
N GLU A 60 14.77 8.66 13.29
CA GLU A 60 15.87 8.13 14.10
C GLU A 60 15.34 7.39 15.32
N TRP A 61 16.03 6.32 15.67
CA TRP A 61 15.85 5.57 16.92
C TRP A 61 17.04 5.82 17.83
N ALA A 62 16.86 5.59 19.13
CA ALA A 62 17.97 5.57 20.06
C ALA A 62 19.02 4.54 19.61
N ARG A 63 20.31 4.87 19.73
CA ARG A 63 21.40 3.95 19.33
C ARG A 63 21.41 2.64 20.12
N THR A 64 20.76 2.62 21.28
CA THR A 64 20.58 1.44 22.13
C THR A 64 19.37 0.59 21.74
N ALA A 65 18.55 1.03 20.78
CA ALA A 65 17.38 0.28 20.34
C ALA A 65 17.78 -1.00 19.61
N THR A 66 17.19 -2.12 20.02
CA THR A 66 17.37 -3.41 19.34
C THR A 66 16.81 -3.37 17.93
N LEU A 67 17.54 -3.97 16.99
CA LEU A 67 17.01 -4.19 15.65
C LEU A 67 15.79 -5.11 15.71
N GLN A 68 14.73 -4.68 15.07
CA GLN A 68 13.49 -5.42 14.91
C GLN A 68 13.51 -6.13 13.55
N SER A 69 12.89 -7.30 13.47
CA SER A 69 12.71 -7.98 12.20
C SER A 69 11.96 -7.10 11.20
N THR A 70 12.38 -7.15 9.94
CA THR A 70 11.65 -6.52 8.85
C THR A 70 10.19 -6.99 8.90
N PRO A 71 9.21 -6.08 8.94
CA PRO A 71 7.84 -6.46 8.69
C PRO A 71 7.85 -6.89 7.22
N LYS A 72 7.29 -8.07 6.92
CA LYS A 72 7.09 -8.50 5.54
C LYS A 72 6.49 -7.31 4.80
N ALA A 73 7.20 -6.81 3.79
CA ALA A 73 6.71 -5.75 2.94
C ALA A 73 5.32 -6.18 2.49
N VAL A 74 4.29 -5.47 2.97
CA VAL A 74 2.96 -5.65 2.43
C VAL A 74 3.05 -4.90 1.11
N THR A 75 3.56 -5.58 0.08
CA THR A 75 3.42 -5.09 -1.28
C THR A 75 1.96 -4.72 -1.40
N PRO A 76 1.60 -3.44 -1.67
CA PRO A 76 0.22 -3.15 -1.97
C PRO A 76 -0.11 -4.08 -3.13
N THR A 77 -0.86 -5.14 -2.84
CA THR A 77 -1.66 -5.79 -3.85
C THR A 77 -2.59 -4.67 -4.21
N ASN A 78 -2.19 -3.88 -5.23
CA ASN A 78 -3.13 -3.16 -6.04
C ASN A 78 -4.26 -4.16 -6.18
N PRO A 79 -5.48 -3.92 -5.65
CA PRO A 79 -6.54 -4.85 -5.90
C PRO A 79 -6.64 -4.80 -7.40
N VAL A 80 -6.06 -5.80 -8.08
CA VAL A 80 -6.43 -6.14 -9.43
C VAL A 80 -7.90 -6.34 -9.22
N ALA A 81 -8.68 -5.32 -9.61
CA ALA A 81 -10.11 -5.37 -9.49
C ALA A 81 -10.46 -6.55 -10.37
N GLU A 82 -10.58 -7.73 -9.75
CA GLU A 82 -10.82 -8.96 -10.46
C GLU A 82 -12.20 -8.74 -11.05
N LYS A 83 -12.23 -8.44 -12.34
CA LYS A 83 -13.48 -8.13 -13.01
C LYS A 83 -14.15 -9.47 -13.23
N VAL A 84 -15.12 -9.80 -12.39
CA VAL A 84 -15.94 -10.98 -12.57
C VAL A 84 -17.02 -10.67 -13.60
N THR A 85 -17.03 -11.42 -14.70
CA THR A 85 -18.10 -11.33 -15.70
C THR A 85 -19.24 -12.22 -15.28
N CYS A 86 -20.43 -11.64 -15.17
CA CYS A 86 -21.62 -12.32 -14.70
C CYS A 86 -22.79 -12.14 -15.66
N LYS A 87 -23.70 -13.11 -15.68
CA LYS A 87 -24.90 -13.17 -16.51
C LYS A 87 -26.17 -13.27 -15.67
N LYS A 88 -27.21 -12.56 -16.08
CA LYS A 88 -28.58 -12.65 -15.54
C LYS A 88 -29.57 -12.67 -16.71
N GLY A 89 -30.15 -13.83 -16.99
CA GLY A 89 -30.97 -14.03 -18.20
C GLY A 89 -30.13 -13.80 -19.47
N LYS A 90 -30.55 -12.87 -20.33
CA LYS A 90 -29.81 -12.47 -21.55
C LYS A 90 -28.77 -11.36 -21.34
N ARG A 91 -28.64 -10.82 -20.13
CA ARG A 91 -27.73 -9.70 -19.83
C ARG A 91 -26.40 -10.20 -19.29
N THR A 92 -25.30 -9.68 -19.82
CA THR A 92 -23.92 -9.93 -19.33
C THR A 92 -23.30 -8.62 -18.86
N ARG A 93 -22.64 -8.61 -17.70
CA ARG A 93 -21.96 -7.44 -17.11
C ARG A 93 -20.72 -7.86 -16.34
N SER A 94 -19.69 -7.02 -16.37
CA SER A 94 -18.49 -7.19 -15.53
C SER A 94 -18.60 -6.36 -14.26
N PHE A 95 -18.28 -6.97 -13.12
CA PHE A 95 -18.32 -6.37 -11.80
C PHE A 95 -16.91 -6.34 -11.21
N SER A 96 -16.52 -5.25 -10.57
CA SER A 96 -15.28 -5.18 -9.79
C SER A 96 -15.48 -5.86 -8.42
N ALA A 97 -15.55 -7.19 -8.43
CA ALA A 97 -15.82 -8.01 -7.25
C ALA A 97 -15.25 -9.42 -7.45
N THR A 98 -14.95 -10.13 -6.36
CA THR A 98 -14.51 -11.53 -6.40
C THR A 98 -15.64 -12.51 -6.72
N ALA A 99 -16.91 -12.09 -6.60
CA ALA A 99 -18.08 -12.92 -6.86
C ALA A 99 -19.22 -12.12 -7.51
N CYS A 100 -20.10 -12.83 -8.22
CA CYS A 100 -21.27 -12.22 -8.85
C CYS A 100 -22.32 -11.78 -7.80
N PRO A 101 -22.99 -10.62 -8.00
CA PRO A 101 -24.08 -10.20 -7.12
C PRO A 101 -25.23 -11.21 -7.10
N LYS A 102 -26.01 -11.22 -6.00
CA LYS A 102 -27.16 -12.11 -5.85
C LYS A 102 -28.10 -12.02 -7.06
N GLY A 103 -28.38 -13.18 -7.68
CA GLY A 103 -29.19 -13.28 -8.89
C GLY A 103 -28.44 -13.08 -10.21
N TRP A 104 -27.12 -13.02 -10.19
CA TRP A 104 -26.23 -13.12 -11.35
C TRP A 104 -25.35 -14.36 -11.21
N ALA A 105 -25.13 -15.11 -12.29
CA ALA A 105 -24.26 -16.27 -12.34
C ALA A 105 -22.94 -15.91 -13.03
N ARG A 106 -21.83 -16.52 -12.62
CA ARG A 106 -20.55 -16.35 -13.33
C ARG A 106 -20.69 -16.93 -14.74
N VAL A 107 -20.13 -16.23 -15.73
CA VAL A 107 -19.98 -16.77 -17.09
C VAL A 107 -18.79 -17.71 -17.13
#